data_AF-A0A0P9I5D4-F1
#
_entry.id   AF-A0A0P9I5D4-F1
#
_cell.length_a   1.000
_cell.length_b   1.000
_cell.length_c   1.000
_cell.angle_alpha   90.00
_cell.angle_beta   90.00
_cell.angle_gamma   90.00
#
_symmetry.space_group_name_H-M   'P 1'
#
loop_
_entity.id
_entity.type
_entity.pdbx_description
1 polymer ?
#
loop_
_entity_poly.entity_id
_entity_poly.type
_entity_poly.pdbx_seq_one_letter_code
_entity_poly.pdbx_strand_id
1 'polypeptide(L)' 'MPRKFAYSPVKRATISVRLTPSIKDTLVQVAHTEGLDVSEWLRDLILNELRRREALPSISADLRGETLNE' A
#
# COMPACT_ATOMS: atom_id res chain seq x y z
N MET A 1 -19.65 2.22 -3.37
CA MET A 1 -18.51 3.16 -3.45
C MET A 1 -17.52 2.79 -2.36
N PRO A 2 -16.27 2.44 -2.67
CA PRO A 2 -15.28 2.15 -1.64
C PRO A 2 -15.00 3.44 -0.86
N ARG A 3 -15.07 3.35 0.47
CA ARG A 3 -14.84 4.48 1.38
C ARG A 3 -13.37 4.86 1.29
N LYS A 4 -13.08 6.05 0.76
CA LYS A 4 -11.75 6.67 0.82
C LYS A 4 -11.41 6.85 2.31
N PHE A 5 -10.56 5.98 2.84
CA PHE A 5 -10.06 6.17 4.20
C PHE A 5 -9.39 7.54 4.29
N ALA A 6 -9.83 8.31 5.28
CA ALA A 6 -9.41 9.68 5.51
C ALA A 6 -7.88 9.79 5.55
N TYR A 7 -7.39 10.90 5.00
CA TYR A 7 -6.01 11.35 4.95
C TYR A 7 -5.27 11.06 6.27
N SER A 8 -4.39 10.06 6.28
CA SER A 8 -3.52 9.76 7.41
C SER A 8 -2.23 10.58 7.29
N PRO A 9 -1.86 11.41 8.29
CA PRO A 9 -0.69 12.30 8.24
C PRO A 9 0.67 11.58 8.14
N VAL A 10 0.67 10.24 8.10
CA VAL A 10 1.83 9.35 8.08
C VAL A 10 2.22 8.92 6.65
N LYS A 11 1.33 9.07 5.66
CA LYS A 11 1.59 8.65 4.26
C LYS A 11 2.01 9.84 3.39
N ARG A 12 3.25 10.32 3.52
CA ARG A 12 3.73 11.55 2.83
C ARG A 12 4.56 11.32 1.56
N ALA A 13 5.08 10.11 1.33
CA ALA A 13 5.96 9.83 0.19
C ALA A 13 5.18 9.25 -0.99
N THR A 14 5.27 9.90 -2.15
CA THR A 14 4.67 9.43 -3.41
C THR A 14 5.71 8.73 -4.26
N ILE A 15 5.39 7.53 -4.74
CA ILE A 15 6.19 6.81 -5.73
C ILE A 15 5.42 6.87 -7.06
N SER A 16 6.08 7.34 -8.12
CA SER A 16 5.53 7.34 -9.48
C SER A 16 6.27 6.30 -10.32
N VAL A 17 5.52 5.40 -10.95
CA VAL A 17 6.08 4.32 -11.79
C VAL A 17 5.49 4.42 -13.20
N ARG A 18 6.36 4.34 -14.22
CA ARG A 18 5.92 4.23 -15.61
C ARG A 18 5.64 2.77 -15.93
N LEU A 19 4.42 2.49 -16.38
CA LEU A 19 3.97 1.16 -16.79
C LEU A 19 3.43 1.24 -18.20
N THR A 20 3.51 0.14 -18.93
CA THR A 20 2.77 -0.01 -20.20
C THR A 20 1.27 0.01 -19.92
N PRO A 21 0.42 0.49 -20.85
CA PRO A 21 -1.04 0.53 -20.66
C PRO A 21 -1.64 -0.82 -20.23
N SER A 22 -1.24 -1.91 -20.89
CA SER A 22 -1.74 -3.26 -20.58
C SER A 22 -1.48 -3.68 -19.13
N ILE A 23 -0.28 -3.40 -18.60
CA ILE A 23 0.05 -3.71 -17.20
C ILE A 23 -0.79 -2.86 -16.25
N LYS A 24 -1.02 -1.58 -16.58
CA LYS A 24 -1.86 -0.70 -15.76
C LYS A 24 -3.29 -1.25 -15.68
N ASP A 25 -3.86 -1.68 -16.80
CA ASP A 25 -5.22 -2.22 -16.83
C ASP A 25 -5.34 -3.53 -16.03
N THR A 26 -4.36 -4.43 -16.19
CA THR A 26 -4.30 -5.66 -15.38
C THR A 26 -4.19 -5.34 -13.89
N LEU A 27 -3.34 -4.39 -13.51
CA LEU A 27 -3.17 -3.99 -12.11
C LEU A 27 -4.48 -3.46 -11.51
N VAL A 28 -5.18 -2.60 -12.25
CA VAL A 28 -6.49 -2.08 -11.83
C VAL A 28 -7.49 -3.21 -11.63
N GLN A 29 -7.57 -4.14 -12.58
CA GLN A 29 -8.47 -5.29 -12.49
C GLN A 29 -8.19 -6.17 -11.27
N VAL A 30 -6.91 -6.48 -11.01
CA VAL A 30 -6.51 -7.31 -9.86
C VAL A 30 -6.84 -6.60 -8.54
N ALA A 31 -6.48 -5.31 -8.41
CA ALA A 31 -6.80 -4.53 -7.21
C ALA A 31 -8.31 -4.54 -6.91
N HIS A 32 -9.14 -4.32 -7.93
CA HIS A 32 -10.59 -4.35 -7.77
C HIS A 32 -11.15 -5.74 -7.46
N THR A 33 -10.55 -6.80 -8.01
CA THR A 33 -10.95 -8.19 -7.72
C THR A 33 -10.72 -8.53 -6.24
N GLU A 34 -9.66 -7.97 -5.65
CA GLU A 34 -9.35 -8.09 -4.22
C GLU A 34 -10.13 -7.07 -3.35
N GLY A 35 -10.97 -6.22 -3.96
CA GLY A 35 -11.74 -5.20 -3.24
C GLY A 35 -10.93 -4.00 -2.76
N LEU A 36 -9.71 -3.83 -3.25
CA LEU A 36 -8.76 -2.78 -2.85
C LEU A 36 -8.68 -1.65 -3.88
N ASP A 37 -8.31 -0.46 -3.44
CA ASP A 37 -7.82 0.57 -4.37
C ASP A 37 -6.44 0.21 -4.90
N VAL A 38 -6.11 0.68 -6.11
CA VAL A 38 -4.79 0.50 -6.74
C VAL A 38 -3.65 0.88 -5.79
N SER A 39 -3.80 1.97 -5.05
CA SER A 39 -2.76 2.47 -4.14
C SER A 39 -2.58 1.55 -2.92
N GLU A 40 -3.66 0.96 -2.44
CA GLU A 40 -3.65 0.02 -1.31
C GLU A 40 -3.07 -1.32 -1.74
N TRP A 41 -3.50 -1.83 -2.89
CA TRP A 41 -2.98 -3.06 -3.46
C TRP A 41 -1.47 -2.97 -3.74
N LEU A 42 -1.00 -1.86 -4.33
CA LEU A 42 0.43 -1.63 -4.56
C LEU A 42 1.22 -1.53 -3.25
N ARG A 43 0.65 -0.88 -2.22
CA ARG A 43 1.30 -0.81 -0.91
C ARG A 43 1.48 -2.20 -0.32
N ASP A 44 0.45 -3.03 -0.36
CA ASP A 44 0.50 -4.38 0.19
C ASP A 44 1.46 -5.27 -0.61
N LEU A 45 1.48 -5.14 -1.93
CA LEU A 45 2.47 -5.80 -2.79
C LEU A 45 3.91 -5.45 -2.38
N ILE A 46 4.20 -4.15 -2.22
CA ILE A 46 5.54 -3.67 -1.83
C ILE A 46 5.89 -4.17 -0.43
N LEU A 47 4.99 -4.05 0.54
CA LEU A 47 5.24 -4.50 1.92
C LEU A 47 5.49 -6.00 1.99
N ASN A 48 4.69 -6.81 1.27
CA ASN A 48 4.86 -8.25 1.23
C ASN A 48 6.17 -8.64 0.56
N GLU A 49 6.55 -7.96 -0.53
CA GLU A 49 7.82 -8.21 -1.21
C GLU A 49 9.03 -7.83 -0.35
N LEU A 50 8.99 -6.68 0.31
CA LEU A 50 10.06 -6.26 1.21
C LEU A 50 10.17 -7.17 2.44
N ARG A 51 9.04 -7.67 2.96
CA ARG A 51 9.03 -8.66 4.05
C ARG A 51 9.66 -9.97 3.60
N ARG A 52 9.34 -10.46 2.40
CA ARG A 52 9.95 -11.67 1.82
C ARG A 52 11.46 -11.55 1.66
N ARG A 53 11.96 -10.35 1.40
CA ARG A 53 13.40 -10.07 1.22
C ARG A 53 14.11 -9.70 2.52
N GLU A 54 13.42 -9.72 3.66
CA GLU A 54 13.95 -9.24 4.96
C GLU A 54 14.53 -7.82 4.87
N ALA A 55 14.03 -7.02 3.92
CA ALA A 55 14.54 -5.70 3.59
C ALA A 55 13.70 -4.57 4.24
N LEU A 56 12.69 -4.94 5.04
CA LEU A 56 11.97 -3.97 5.85
C LEU A 56 12.90 -3.50 6.98
N PRO A 57 12.99 -2.18 7.22
CA PRO A 57 13.71 -1.69 8.39
C PRO A 57 13.10 -2.32 9.66
N SER A 58 13.95 -2.73 10.59
CA SER A 58 13.61 -3.40 11.85
C SER A 58 12.73 -2.58 12.80
N ILE A 59 12.31 -1.38 12.39
CA ILE A 59 11.22 -0.62 13.01
C ILE A 59 9.90 -1.28 12.61
N SER A 60 9.65 -2.43 13.21
CA SER A 60 8.31 -2.96 13.44
C SER A 60 7.62 -2.07 14.47
N ALA A 61 7.23 -0.88 14.06
CA ALA A 61 6.33 -0.03 14.83
C ALA A 61 5.41 0.70 13.85
N ASP A 62 4.12 0.61 14.13
CA ASP A 62 3.15 1.63 13.72
C ASP A 62 2.63 1.61 12.27
N LEU A 63 2.09 0.48 11.81
CA LEU A 63 1.17 0.45 10.65
C LEU A 63 -0.30 0.18 11.00
N ARG A 64 -0.61 0.08 12.30
CA ARG A 64 -1.97 0.13 12.87
C ARG A 64 -1.88 1.11 14.02
N GLY A 65 -2.40 2.32 13.85
CA GLY A 65 -2.27 3.40 14.83
C GLY A 65 -3.01 3.09 16.12
N GLU A 66 -2.39 2.30 16.99
CA GLU A 66 -2.78 2.14 18.38
C GLU A 66 -1.73 2.87 19.21
N THR A 67 -2.01 4.16 19.44
CA THR A 67 -1.34 4.95 20.47
C THR A 67 -1.56 4.28 21.82
N LEU A 68 -0.52 3.67 22.39
CA LEU A 68 -0.46 3.45 23.83
C LEU A 68 -0.05 4.79 24.47
N ASN A 69 -1.01 5.40 25.15
CA ASN A 69 -0.76 6.49 26.09
C ASN A 69 0.17 5.98 27.20
N GLU A 70 1.21 6.75 27.50
CA GLU A 70 1.81 6.82 28.84
C GLU A 70 1.35 8.12 29.51
#